data_AF-A0A1Y3L2M4-F1
#
_entry.id   AF-A0A1Y3L2M4-F1
#
_cell.length_a   1.000
_cell.length_b   1.000
_cell.length_c   1.000
_cell.angle_alpha   90.00
_cell.angle_beta   90.00
_cell.angle_gamma   90.00
#
_symmetry.space_group_name_H-M   'P 1'
#
loop_
_entity.id
_entity.type
_entity.pdbx_description
1 polymer ?
#
loop_
_entity_poly.entity_id
_entity_poly.type
_entity_poly.pdbx_seq_one_letter_code
_entity_poly.pdbx_strand_id
1 'polypeptide(L)'
;MNFHEMVQRFAAALPGTDSFKQANADCEAIIRDQPFQAGAAFLVAGFCRSYVLIYEDQGLEHDFALRNQRQLLEYMNSLQAALATCDHAIAHQALIEVVTHYARSERIF
;
A
#
# COMPACT_ATOMS: atom_id res chain seq x y z
N MET A 1 -8.30 -9.74 -9.33
CA MET A 1 -7.24 -9.16 -8.49
C MET A 1 -7.77 -9.07 -7.07
N ASN A 2 -7.09 -9.66 -6.10
CA ASN A 2 -7.32 -9.48 -4.67
C ASN A 2 -6.10 -8.83 -4.01
N PHE A 3 -6.23 -8.48 -2.74
CA PHE A 3 -5.18 -7.77 -2.00
C PHE A 3 -3.87 -8.56 -1.92
N HIS A 4 -3.92 -9.89 -1.76
CA HIS A 4 -2.73 -10.74 -1.74
C HIS A 4 -1.97 -10.71 -3.07
N GLU A 5 -2.69 -10.87 -4.18
CA GLU A 5 -2.11 -10.79 -5.53
C GLU A 5 -1.45 -9.42 -5.79
N MET A 6 -2.07 -8.33 -5.32
CA MET A 6 -1.50 -6.98 -5.40
C MET A 6 -0.20 -6.87 -4.59
N VAL A 7 -0.16 -7.38 -3.34
CA VAL A 7 1.05 -7.36 -2.51
C VAL A 7 2.21 -8.09 -3.22
N GLN A 8 1.94 -9.28 -3.78
CA GLN A 8 2.95 -10.05 -4.50
C GLN A 8 3.47 -9.29 -5.73
N ARG A 9 2.58 -8.65 -6.49
CA ARG A 9 2.98 -7.85 -7.65
C ARG A 9 3.82 -6.64 -7.26
N PHE A 10 3.42 -5.91 -6.22
CA PHE A 10 4.16 -4.76 -5.74
C PHE A 10 5.55 -5.14 -5.19
N ALA A 11 5.64 -6.28 -4.49
CA ALA A 11 6.91 -6.82 -3.98
C ALA A 11 7.90 -7.19 -5.09
N ALA A 12 7.40 -7.64 -6.24
CA ALA A 12 8.22 -8.01 -7.39
C ALA A 12 8.55 -6.82 -8.31
N ALA A 13 7.94 -5.64 -8.10
CA ALA A 13 8.14 -4.48 -8.94
C ALA A 13 9.47 -3.77 -8.65
N LEU A 14 10.03 -3.12 -9.66
CA LEU A 14 11.19 -2.24 -9.47
C LEU A 14 10.79 -1.04 -8.60
N PRO A 15 11.64 -0.59 -7.66
CA PRO A 15 11.37 0.60 -6.87
C PRO A 15 11.25 1.84 -7.77
N GLY A 16 10.22 2.65 -7.55
CA GLY A 16 9.97 3.88 -8.31
C GLY A 16 8.48 4.19 -8.44
N THR A 17 8.16 5.40 -8.91
CA THR A 17 6.78 5.92 -8.97
C THR A 17 5.85 5.06 -9.82
N ASP A 18 6.36 4.39 -10.87
CA ASP A 18 5.57 3.48 -11.70
C ASP A 18 5.00 2.28 -10.94
N SER A 19 5.76 1.73 -9.98
CA SER A 19 5.26 0.65 -9.12
C SER A 19 4.09 1.10 -8.24
N PHE A 20 4.12 2.34 -7.75
CA PHE A 20 3.05 2.92 -6.95
C PHE A 20 1.82 3.28 -7.81
N LYS A 21 2.01 3.74 -9.05
CA LYS A 21 0.91 3.93 -10.02
C LYS A 21 0.19 2.61 -10.30
N GLN A 22 0.96 1.54 -10.54
CA GLN A 22 0.38 0.22 -10.78
C GLN A 22 -0.34 -0.32 -9.53
N ALA A 23 0.24 -0.15 -8.34
CA ALA A 23 -0.42 -0.52 -7.09
C ALA A 23 -1.72 0.27 -6.85
N ASN A 24 -1.77 1.57 -7.19
CA ASN A 24 -3.01 2.35 -7.12
C ASN A 24 -4.08 1.79 -8.08
N ALA A 25 -3.72 1.43 -9.32
CA ALA A 25 -4.66 0.81 -10.25
C ALA A 25 -5.19 -0.54 -9.75
N ASP A 26 -4.33 -1.35 -9.13
CA ASP A 26 -4.74 -2.60 -8.50
C ASP A 26 -5.67 -2.37 -7.29
N CYS A 27 -5.41 -1.34 -6.48
CA CYS A 27 -6.31 -0.93 -5.40
C CYS A 27 -7.69 -0.53 -5.94
N GLU A 28 -7.77 0.23 -7.02
CA GLU A 28 -9.05 0.62 -7.63
C GLU A 28 -9.86 -0.60 -8.10
N ALA A 29 -9.19 -1.63 -8.64
CA ALA A 29 -9.85 -2.88 -8.97
C ALA A 29 -10.38 -3.60 -7.70
N ILE A 30 -9.56 -3.70 -6.65
CA ILE A 30 -9.97 -4.33 -5.37
C ILE A 30 -11.15 -3.58 -4.74
N ILE A 31 -11.14 -2.24 -4.75
CA ILE A 31 -12.24 -1.43 -4.18
C ILE A 31 -13.57 -1.73 -4.88
N ARG A 32 -13.56 -1.93 -6.20
CA ARG A 32 -14.78 -2.27 -6.97
C ARG A 32 -15.23 -3.72 -6.75
N ASP A 33 -14.29 -4.65 -6.71
CA ASP A 33 -14.58 -6.07 -6.90
C ASP A 33 -14.49 -6.91 -5.61
N GLN A 34 -13.91 -6.37 -4.53
CA GLN A 34 -13.63 -7.10 -3.28
C GLN A 34 -14.07 -6.29 -2.03
N PRO A 35 -15.38 -6.27 -1.69
CA PRO A 35 -15.92 -5.42 -0.63
C PRO A 35 -15.22 -5.55 0.73
N PHE A 36 -14.84 -6.76 1.14
CA PHE A 36 -14.15 -7.01 2.41
C PHE A 36 -12.74 -6.37 2.44
N GLN A 37 -12.09 -6.22 1.30
CA GLN A 37 -10.72 -5.73 1.17
C GLN A 37 -10.65 -4.25 0.82
N ALA A 38 -11.80 -3.63 0.47
CA ALA A 38 -11.88 -2.28 -0.06
C ALA A 38 -11.30 -1.21 0.88
N GLY A 39 -11.49 -1.36 2.20
CA GLY A 39 -10.94 -0.41 3.18
C GLY A 39 -9.42 -0.36 3.19
N ALA A 40 -8.76 -1.53 3.18
CA ALA A 40 -7.31 -1.63 3.09
C ALA A 40 -6.78 -1.14 1.75
N ALA A 41 -7.45 -1.49 0.65
CA ALA A 41 -7.10 -1.00 -0.67
C ALA A 41 -7.22 0.53 -0.77
N PHE A 42 -8.26 1.13 -0.18
CA PHE A 42 -8.43 2.59 -0.16
C PHE A 42 -7.30 3.30 0.61
N LEU A 43 -6.89 2.75 1.75
CA LEU A 43 -5.78 3.26 2.54
C LEU A 43 -4.46 3.20 1.74
N VAL A 44 -4.14 2.04 1.18
CA VAL A 44 -2.92 1.85 0.37
C VAL A 44 -2.93 2.75 -0.86
N ALA A 45 -4.07 2.90 -1.55
CA ALA A 45 -4.23 3.82 -2.67
C ALA A 45 -3.93 5.27 -2.27
N GLY A 46 -4.28 5.67 -1.04
CA GLY A 46 -3.92 6.97 -0.47
C GLY A 46 -2.40 7.18 -0.41
N PHE A 47 -1.66 6.20 0.10
CA PHE A 47 -0.20 6.25 0.12
C PHE A 47 0.40 6.26 -1.29
N CYS A 48 -0.13 5.44 -2.20
CA CYS A 48 0.33 5.40 -3.58
C CYS A 48 0.16 6.73 -4.30
N ARG A 49 -1.03 7.35 -4.22
CA ARG A 49 -1.27 8.65 -4.84
C ARG A 49 -0.35 9.73 -4.28
N SER A 50 -0.16 9.73 -2.97
CA SER A 50 0.63 10.77 -2.31
C SER A 50 2.12 10.63 -2.64
N TYR A 51 2.65 9.39 -2.67
CA TYR A 51 4.00 9.12 -3.18
C TYR A 51 4.20 9.59 -4.63
N VAL A 52 3.29 9.23 -5.54
CA VAL A 52 3.39 9.64 -6.94
C VAL A 52 3.33 11.17 -7.06
N LEU A 53 2.38 11.80 -6.36
CA LEU A 53 2.24 13.26 -6.36
C LEU A 53 3.52 13.98 -5.90
N ILE A 54 4.19 13.46 -4.87
CA ILE A 54 5.39 14.10 -4.34
C ILE A 54 6.58 13.88 -5.29
N TYR A 55 6.76 12.67 -5.84
CA TYR A 55 8.03 12.26 -6.43
C TYR A 55 8.04 11.99 -7.94
N GLU A 56 6.92 12.03 -8.66
CA GLU A 56 6.84 11.64 -10.09
C GLU A 56 7.84 12.36 -10.99
N ASP A 57 8.02 13.66 -10.80
CA ASP A 57 8.93 14.49 -11.60
C ASP A 57 10.34 14.61 -11.00
N GLN A 58 10.62 13.84 -9.94
CA GLN A 58 11.91 13.85 -9.27
C GLN A 58 12.79 12.71 -9.78
N GLY A 59 14.05 13.00 -10.09
CA GLY A 59 15.08 11.97 -10.29
C GLY A 59 15.38 11.31 -8.95
N LEU A 60 14.64 10.25 -8.61
CA LEU A 60 14.79 9.55 -7.34
C LEU A 60 16.08 8.73 -7.29
N GLU A 61 16.84 8.89 -6.22
CA GLU A 61 17.92 7.96 -5.91
C GLU A 61 17.37 6.56 -5.63
N HIS A 62 18.09 5.54 -6.09
CA HIS A 62 17.66 4.14 -5.96
C HIS A 62 17.40 3.73 -4.51
N ASP A 63 18.28 4.10 -3.59
CA ASP A 63 18.15 3.76 -2.17
C ASP A 63 16.93 4.44 -1.53
N PHE A 64 16.61 5.66 -1.95
CA PHE A 64 15.40 6.34 -1.49
C PHE A 64 14.15 5.60 -1.99
N ALA A 65 14.06 5.31 -3.29
CA ALA A 65 12.93 4.57 -3.84
C ALA A 65 12.76 3.19 -3.18
N LEU A 66 13.87 2.48 -2.91
CA LEU A 66 13.87 1.19 -2.24
C LEU A 66 13.38 1.27 -0.79
N ARG A 67 13.81 2.28 -0.02
CA ARG A 67 13.34 2.48 1.36
C ARG A 67 11.84 2.72 1.41
N ASN A 68 11.31 3.59 0.55
CA ASN A 68 9.87 3.87 0.50
C ASN A 68 9.06 2.65 0.08
N GLN A 69 9.52 1.89 -0.91
CA GLN A 69 8.86 0.65 -1.32
C GLN A 69 8.79 -0.36 -0.17
N ARG A 70 9.89 -0.54 0.58
CA ARG A 70 9.92 -1.43 1.76
C ARG A 70 8.93 -0.99 2.83
N GLN A 71 8.87 0.30 3.14
CA GLN A 71 7.92 0.83 4.13
C GLN A 71 6.47 0.54 3.72
N LEU A 72 6.10 0.75 2.45
CA LEU A 72 4.75 0.45 1.99
C LEU A 72 4.47 -1.07 2.01
N LEU A 73 5.46 -1.89 1.62
CA LEU A 73 5.34 -3.35 1.69
C LEU A 73 5.10 -3.86 3.12
N GLU A 74 5.73 -3.26 4.13
CA GLU A 74 5.46 -3.61 5.53
C GLU A 74 4.00 -3.39 5.90
N TYR A 75 3.43 -2.24 5.54
CA TYR A 75 2.00 -1.98 5.75
C TYR A 75 1.11 -2.94 4.97
N MET A 76 1.42 -3.18 3.70
CA MET A 76 0.66 -4.11 2.86
C MET A 76 0.70 -5.54 3.41
N ASN A 77 1.85 -6.02 3.89
CA ASN A 77 1.97 -7.35 4.48
C ASN A 77 1.17 -7.49 5.79
N SER A 78 1.21 -6.47 6.66
CA SER A 78 0.39 -6.43 7.88
C SER A 78 -1.11 -6.50 7.55
N LEU A 79 -1.57 -5.67 6.61
CA LEU A 79 -2.96 -5.67 6.15
C LEU A 79 -3.35 -6.99 5.48
N GLN A 80 -2.47 -7.56 4.65
CA GLN A 80 -2.72 -8.82 3.96
C GLN A 80 -2.88 -9.98 4.96
N ALA A 81 -2.03 -10.06 5.98
CA ALA A 81 -2.14 -11.07 7.03
C ALA A 81 -3.46 -10.94 7.80
N ALA A 82 -3.87 -9.71 8.12
CA ALA A 82 -5.14 -9.45 8.79
C ALA A 82 -6.35 -9.81 7.90
N LEU A 83 -6.34 -9.42 6.63
CA LEU A 83 -7.40 -9.73 5.67
C LEU A 83 -7.55 -11.23 5.42
N ALA A 84 -6.45 -12.00 5.46
CA ALA A 84 -6.48 -13.45 5.27
C ALA A 84 -7.28 -14.18 6.37
N THR A 85 -7.53 -13.53 7.52
CA THR A 85 -8.36 -14.09 8.59
C THR A 85 -9.86 -14.03 8.28
N CYS A 86 -10.28 -13.22 7.31
CA CYS A 86 -11.68 -12.91 7.03
C CYS A 86 -12.46 -12.36 8.25
N ASP A 87 -11.76 -11.83 9.25
CA ASP A 87 -12.34 -11.24 10.46
C ASP A 87 -12.30 -9.71 10.38
N HIS A 88 -13.47 -9.08 10.47
CA HIS A 88 -13.61 -7.62 10.42
C HIS A 88 -12.90 -6.90 11.58
N ALA A 89 -12.86 -7.48 12.78
CA ALA A 89 -12.21 -6.86 13.93
C ALA A 89 -10.69 -6.86 13.77
N ILE A 90 -10.13 -7.99 13.29
CA ILE A 90 -8.69 -8.11 13.01
C ILE A 90 -8.29 -7.17 11.86
N ALA A 91 -9.08 -7.12 10.78
CA ALA A 91 -8.85 -6.21 9.66
C ALA A 91 -8.91 -4.73 10.09
N HIS A 92 -9.90 -4.37 10.91
CA HIS A 92 -10.04 -3.01 11.43
C HIS A 92 -8.88 -2.61 12.34
N GLN A 93 -8.44 -3.52 13.21
CA GLN A 93 -7.29 -3.28 14.08
C GLN A 93 -6.00 -3.03 13.27
N ALA A 94 -5.75 -3.82 12.23
CA ALA A 94 -4.60 -3.61 11.34
C ALA A 94 -4.65 -2.26 10.60
N LEU A 95 -5.83 -1.81 10.17
CA LEU A 95 -6.01 -0.47 9.59
C LEU A 95 -5.62 0.62 10.58
N ILE A 96 -6.05 0.51 11.85
CA ILE A 96 -5.70 1.47 12.91
C ILE A 96 -4.18 1.47 13.13
N GLU A 97 -3.56 0.30 13.20
CA GLU A 97 -2.11 0.18 13.42
C GLU A 97 -1.30 0.84 12.30
N VAL A 98 -1.66 0.60 11.04
CA VAL A 98 -0.99 1.24 9.90
C VAL A 98 -1.16 2.77 9.94
N VAL A 99 -2.37 3.27 10.16
CA VAL A 99 -2.64 4.71 10.18
C VAL A 99 -1.94 5.39 11.37
N THR A 100 -1.96 4.79 12.56
CA THR A 100 -1.33 5.34 13.75
C THR A 100 0.19 5.29 13.69
N HIS A 101 0.76 4.23 13.10
CA HIS A 101 2.20 4.15 12.83
C HIS A 101 2.62 5.23 11.82
N TYR A 102 1.94 5.33 10.68
CA TYR A 102 2.23 6.34 9.67
C TYR A 102 2.09 7.77 10.22
N ALA A 103 1.09 8.05 11.07
CA ALA A 103 0.94 9.35 11.71
C ALA A 103 2.14 9.75 12.61
N ARG A 104 2.92 8.78 13.10
CA ARG A 104 4.11 8.97 13.93
C ARG A 104 5.43 8.85 13.15
N SER A 105 5.37 8.46 11.88
CA SER A 105 6.56 8.35 11.03
C SER A 105 6.91 9.70 10.38
N GLU A 106 7.93 9.69 9.53
CA GLU A 106 8.34 10.84 8.72
C GLU A 106 7.31 11.25 7.65
N ARG A 107 6.22 10.48 7.47
CA ARG A 107 5.15 10.74 6.49
C ARG A 107 5.69 10.99 5.08
N ILE A 108 6.50 10.05 4.64
CA ILE A 108 7.14 10.00 3.33
C ILE A 108 6.17 9.75 2.16
N PHE A 109 4.94 9.31 2.47
CA PHE A 109 3.82 9.20 1.53
C PHE A 109 2.94 10.40 1.71
#